data_AF-A0A973XHP5-F1
#
_entry.id   AF-A0A973XHP5-F1
#
_cell.length_a   1.000
_cell.length_b   1.000
_cell.length_c   1.000
_cell.angle_alpha   90.00
_cell.angle_beta   90.00
_cell.angle_gamma   90.00
#
_symmetry.space_group_name_H-M   'P 1'
#
loop_
_entity.id
_entity.type
_entity.pdbx_description
1 polymer ?
#
loop_
_entity_poly.entity_id
_entity_poly.type
_entity_poly.pdbx_seq_one_letter_code
_entity_poly.pdbx_strand_id
1 'polypeptide(L)'
;MRASEALSILAKHRGEAAVVCALGMAANEWWAATASEDTFYMHGAMGFAASFALGLALAKPDLPVWVINADGSLCMNLGCLLTEAQQAPKNLRHFLVDNGVYQTVGAVPMINRGRTDYAAMAQAAGIGRTATVSDTASLEAALPSILAGDGPVFANLRVEPDPSHRAIPPMPYEGPEMKYRFGRALERRLGITVFGPQGY
;
A
#
# COMPACT_ATOMS: atom_id res chain seq x y z
N MET A 1 -8.57 0.94 -15.59
CA MET A 1 -7.23 0.33 -15.77
C MET A 1 -7.12 -0.97 -14.97
N ARG A 2 -6.15 -1.83 -15.26
CA ARG A 2 -5.80 -3.00 -14.44
C ARG A 2 -4.92 -2.60 -13.25
N ALA A 3 -4.98 -3.40 -12.18
CA ALA A 3 -4.13 -3.19 -11.01
C ALA A 3 -2.65 -3.34 -11.35
N SER A 4 -2.27 -4.38 -12.11
CA SER A 4 -0.91 -4.58 -12.62
C SER A 4 -0.36 -3.37 -13.40
N GLU A 5 -1.18 -2.70 -14.22
CA GLU A 5 -0.80 -1.48 -14.94
C GLU A 5 -0.54 -0.32 -13.98
N ALA A 6 -1.47 -0.07 -13.05
CA ALA A 6 -1.35 0.99 -12.05
C ALA A 6 -0.11 0.79 -11.16
N LEU A 7 0.11 -0.43 -10.68
CA LEU A 7 1.25 -0.80 -9.85
C LEU A 7 2.57 -0.71 -10.61
N SER A 8 2.60 -1.04 -11.91
CA SER A 8 3.78 -0.84 -12.76
C SER A 8 4.13 0.64 -12.95
N ILE A 9 3.12 1.52 -13.06
CA ILE A 9 3.34 2.98 -13.12
C ILE A 9 3.88 3.51 -11.78
N LEU A 10 3.29 3.09 -10.67
CA LEU A 10 3.76 3.43 -9.34
C LEU A 10 5.20 2.96 -9.09
N ALA A 11 5.54 1.74 -9.51
CA ALA A 11 6.88 1.17 -9.37
C ALA A 11 7.96 2.04 -10.03
N LYS A 12 7.68 2.59 -11.23
CA LYS A 12 8.61 3.50 -11.93
C LYS A 12 8.87 4.79 -11.16
N HIS A 13 7.92 5.22 -10.34
CA HIS A 13 7.96 6.49 -9.59
C HIS A 13 8.26 6.31 -8.09
N ARG A 14 8.49 5.07 -7.64
CA ARG A 14 8.74 4.72 -6.24
C ARG A 14 9.87 5.52 -5.60
N GLY A 15 10.94 5.77 -6.36
CA GLY A 15 12.16 6.36 -5.83
C GLY A 15 12.67 5.58 -4.61
N GLU A 16 12.97 6.30 -3.52
CA GLU A 16 13.52 5.71 -2.29
C GLU A 16 12.45 5.22 -1.29
N ALA A 17 11.16 5.27 -1.66
CA ALA A 17 10.10 4.90 -0.73
C ALA A 17 10.27 3.47 -0.21
N ALA A 18 10.12 3.27 1.11
CA ALA A 18 9.84 1.94 1.65
C ALA A 18 8.35 1.64 1.43
N VAL A 19 8.03 0.40 1.05
CA VAL A 19 6.65 0.04 0.70
C VAL A 19 6.12 -1.03 1.64
N VAL A 20 4.85 -0.90 1.99
CA VAL A 20 4.10 -1.91 2.72
C VAL A 20 2.89 -2.31 1.89
N CYS A 21 2.83 -3.57 1.46
CA CYS A 21 1.73 -4.10 0.67
C CYS A 21 0.72 -4.82 1.58
N ALA A 22 -0.57 -4.59 1.34
CA ALA A 22 -1.64 -5.38 1.94
C ALA A 22 -1.65 -6.82 1.40
N LEU A 23 -2.24 -7.72 2.19
CA LEU A 23 -2.48 -9.09 1.75
C LEU A 23 -3.40 -9.08 0.51
N GLY A 24 -3.04 -9.87 -0.49
CA GLY A 24 -3.89 -10.11 -1.66
C GLY A 24 -3.13 -9.98 -2.97
N MET A 25 -3.86 -9.80 -4.07
CA MET A 25 -3.25 -9.75 -5.40
C MET A 25 -2.37 -8.52 -5.63
N ALA A 26 -2.69 -7.38 -5.01
CA ALA A 26 -1.86 -6.18 -5.12
C ALA A 26 -0.40 -6.42 -4.65
N ALA A 27 -0.19 -7.28 -3.64
CA ALA A 27 1.14 -7.68 -3.20
C ALA A 27 1.88 -8.49 -4.28
N ASN A 28 1.20 -9.45 -4.91
CA ASN A 28 1.79 -10.29 -5.97
C ASN A 28 2.09 -9.47 -7.23
N GLU A 29 1.19 -8.58 -7.62
CA GLU A 29 1.38 -7.66 -8.76
C GLU A 29 2.52 -6.68 -8.50
N TRP A 30 2.63 -6.13 -7.28
CA TRP A 30 3.75 -5.28 -6.90
C TRP A 30 5.08 -6.04 -6.92
N TRP A 31 5.09 -7.28 -6.43
CA TRP A 31 6.27 -8.14 -6.53
C TRP A 31 6.65 -8.42 -7.97
N ALA A 32 5.68 -8.77 -8.82
CA ALA A 32 5.94 -9.00 -10.24
C ALA A 32 6.52 -7.75 -10.93
N ALA A 33 6.10 -6.56 -10.51
CA ALA A 33 6.60 -5.30 -11.05
C ALA A 33 7.98 -4.89 -10.52
N THR A 34 8.37 -5.33 -9.31
CA THR A 34 9.55 -4.75 -8.61
C THR A 34 10.59 -5.75 -8.12
N ALA A 35 10.22 -6.99 -7.83
CA ALA A 35 11.02 -7.97 -7.09
C ALA A 35 11.69 -7.37 -5.82
N SER A 36 11.03 -6.38 -5.21
CA SER A 36 11.63 -5.52 -4.18
C SER A 36 11.70 -6.23 -2.83
N GLU A 37 12.91 -6.28 -2.25
CA GLU A 37 13.16 -6.77 -0.89
C GLU A 37 12.94 -5.69 0.19
N ASP A 38 12.97 -4.42 -0.19
CA ASP A 38 12.64 -3.27 0.65
C ASP A 38 11.13 -2.93 0.60
N THR A 39 10.32 -3.94 0.31
CA THR A 39 8.87 -3.94 0.48
C THR A 39 8.50 -4.97 1.54
N PHE A 40 7.69 -4.57 2.51
CA PHE A 40 7.06 -5.50 3.44
C PHE A 40 5.72 -5.94 2.88
N TYR A 41 5.56 -7.24 2.57
CA TYR A 41 4.30 -7.75 2.07
C TYR A 41 3.55 -8.43 3.21
N MET A 42 2.47 -7.80 3.68
CA MET A 42 1.73 -8.28 4.82
C MET A 42 1.10 -9.65 4.52
N HIS A 43 1.58 -10.68 5.22
CA HIS A 43 1.01 -12.04 5.16
C HIS A 43 0.20 -12.33 6.42
N GLY A 44 -1.00 -12.90 6.28
CA GLY A 44 -1.80 -13.41 7.40
C GLY A 44 -2.57 -12.38 8.24
N ALA A 45 -2.46 -11.08 7.95
CA ALA A 45 -3.13 -10.03 8.71
C ALA A 45 -3.78 -8.97 7.78
N MET A 46 -4.94 -9.31 7.20
CA MET A 46 -5.73 -8.35 6.42
C MET A 46 -6.12 -7.13 7.28
N GLY A 47 -6.07 -5.94 6.70
CA GLY A 47 -6.38 -4.69 7.38
C GLY A 47 -5.22 -4.02 8.11
N PHE A 48 -4.07 -4.68 8.29
CA PHE A 48 -2.99 -4.13 9.11
C PHE A 48 -1.87 -3.43 8.34
N ALA A 49 -1.85 -3.48 7.01
CA ALA A 49 -0.79 -2.86 6.21
C ALA A 49 -0.72 -1.33 6.39
N ALA A 50 -1.88 -0.66 6.43
CA ALA A 50 -1.97 0.79 6.70
C ALA A 50 -1.37 1.15 8.07
N SER A 51 -1.76 0.42 9.12
CA SER A 51 -1.23 0.64 10.48
C SER A 51 0.28 0.37 10.57
N PHE A 52 0.79 -0.65 9.88
CA PHE A 52 2.23 -0.92 9.82
C PHE A 52 2.97 0.22 9.11
N ALA A 53 2.48 0.66 7.95
CA ALA A 53 3.08 1.76 7.20
C ALA A 53 3.09 3.07 8.00
N LEU A 54 2.01 3.36 8.73
CA LEU A 54 1.96 4.50 9.64
C LEU A 54 3.04 4.40 10.72
N GLY A 55 3.18 3.26 11.38
CA GLY A 55 4.23 3.05 12.39
C GLY A 55 5.64 3.24 11.82
N LEU A 56 5.90 2.74 10.61
CA LEU A 56 7.17 2.95 9.92
C LEU A 56 7.41 4.42 9.58
N ALA A 57 6.39 5.12 9.08
CA ALA A 57 6.47 6.53 8.71
C ALA A 57 6.79 7.41 9.94
N LEU A 58 6.16 7.12 11.08
CA LEU A 58 6.42 7.80 12.35
C LEU A 58 7.81 7.49 12.92
N ALA A 59 8.27 6.24 12.81
CA ALA A 59 9.59 5.83 13.30
C ALA A 59 10.75 6.37 12.44
N LYS A 60 10.50 6.69 11.18
CA LYS A 60 11.49 7.17 10.20
C LYS A 60 10.92 8.36 9.41
N PRO A 61 10.82 9.56 10.02
CA PRO A 61 10.18 10.72 9.38
C PRO A 61 10.87 11.17 8.09
N ASP A 62 12.17 10.93 7.95
CA ASP A 62 12.95 11.29 6.75
C ASP A 62 12.83 10.27 5.61
N LEU A 63 12.20 9.11 5.87
CA LEU A 63 12.04 8.07 4.88
C LEU A 63 10.64 8.16 4.24
N PRO A 64 10.51 8.33 2.91
CA PRO A 64 9.21 8.20 2.26
C PRO A 64 8.63 6.79 2.47
N VAL A 65 7.36 6.71 2.88
CA VAL A 65 6.68 5.44 3.11
C VAL A 65 5.42 5.37 2.28
N TRP A 66 5.25 4.30 1.51
CA TRP A 66 4.03 4.03 0.77
C TRP A 66 3.34 2.81 1.37
N VAL A 67 2.02 2.88 1.51
CA VAL A 67 1.18 1.69 1.65
C VAL A 67 0.47 1.44 0.33
N ILE A 68 0.63 0.23 -0.20
CA ILE A 68 -0.18 -0.30 -1.31
C ILE A 68 -1.24 -1.18 -0.66
N ASN A 69 -2.36 -0.56 -0.35
CA ASN A 69 -3.48 -1.19 0.32
C ASN A 69 -4.47 -1.74 -0.70
N ALA A 70 -5.38 -2.59 -0.25
CA ALA A 70 -6.51 -3.06 -1.05
C ALA A 70 -7.82 -2.63 -0.37
N ASP A 71 -8.83 -2.30 -1.17
CA ASP A 71 -10.20 -1.99 -0.71
C ASP A 71 -10.73 -2.98 0.34
N GLY A 72 -10.61 -4.30 0.11
CA GLY A 72 -11.03 -5.33 1.04
C GLY A 72 -10.26 -5.29 2.37
N SER A 73 -8.95 -4.98 2.31
CA SER A 73 -8.11 -4.82 3.49
C SER A 73 -8.50 -3.55 4.26
N LEU A 74 -8.66 -2.42 3.57
CA LEU A 74 -9.09 -1.16 4.19
C LEU A 74 -10.49 -1.30 4.83
N CYS A 75 -11.41 -2.01 4.18
CA CYS A 75 -12.75 -2.26 4.72
C CYS A 75 -12.72 -2.98 6.07
N MET A 76 -11.75 -3.89 6.28
CA MET A 76 -11.61 -4.63 7.54
C MET A 76 -11.04 -3.77 8.67
N ASN A 77 -10.29 -2.72 8.37
CA ASN A 77 -9.69 -1.83 9.35
C ASN A 77 -9.84 -0.36 8.94
N LEU A 78 -11.09 0.08 8.75
CA LEU A 78 -11.38 1.42 8.29
C LEU A 78 -10.96 2.51 9.29
N GLY A 79 -10.91 2.15 10.58
CA GLY A 79 -10.45 3.04 11.65
C GLY A 79 -9.01 3.52 11.48
N CYS A 80 -8.19 2.85 10.66
CA CYS A 80 -6.83 3.29 10.37
C CYS A 80 -6.80 4.70 9.74
N LEU A 81 -7.83 5.11 8.99
CA LEU A 81 -7.90 6.45 8.39
C LEU A 81 -7.96 7.55 9.45
N LEU A 82 -8.67 7.31 10.57
CA LEU A 82 -8.72 8.24 11.70
C LEU A 82 -7.35 8.37 12.36
N THR A 83 -6.64 7.25 12.51
CA THR A 83 -5.30 7.24 13.09
C THR A 83 -4.28 7.92 12.17
N GLU A 84 -4.32 7.65 10.85
CA GLU A 84 -3.46 8.32 9.86
C GLU A 84 -3.71 9.83 9.85
N ALA A 85 -4.97 10.26 9.87
CA ALA A 85 -5.33 11.67 9.93
C ALA A 85 -4.85 12.35 11.22
N GLN A 86 -5.03 11.70 12.38
CA GLN A 86 -4.62 12.25 13.67
C GLN A 86 -3.10 12.36 13.82
N GLN A 87 -2.35 11.37 13.31
CA GLN A 87 -0.89 11.35 13.41
C GLN A 87 -0.21 12.21 12.34
N ALA A 88 -0.88 12.42 11.20
CA ALA A 88 -0.46 13.28 10.10
C ALA A 88 1.03 13.16 9.69
N PRO A 89 1.56 11.95 9.42
CA PRO A 89 2.94 11.79 8.98
C PRO A 89 3.18 12.44 7.60
N LYS A 90 4.13 13.37 7.55
CA LYS A 90 4.50 14.12 6.33
C LYS A 90 5.03 13.26 5.19
N ASN A 91 5.48 12.05 5.50
CA ASN A 91 6.17 11.13 4.60
C ASN A 91 5.29 9.98 4.08
N LEU A 92 4.02 9.86 4.50
CA LEU A 92 3.15 8.73 4.15
C LEU A 92 2.30 8.97 2.90
N ARG A 93 2.28 8.01 1.97
CA ARG A 93 1.34 7.95 0.84
C ARG A 93 0.55 6.64 0.91
N HIS A 94 -0.77 6.74 0.88
CA HIS A 94 -1.69 5.62 0.94
C HIS A 94 -2.34 5.41 -0.42
N PHE A 95 -1.86 4.42 -1.16
CA PHE A 95 -2.44 4.01 -2.43
C PHE A 95 -3.42 2.87 -2.16
N LEU A 96 -4.70 3.08 -2.45
CA LEU A 96 -5.73 2.05 -2.36
C LEU A 96 -5.96 1.45 -3.73
N VAL A 97 -5.75 0.14 -3.89
CA VAL A 97 -6.21 -0.62 -5.06
C VAL A 97 -7.66 -1.01 -4.84
N ASP A 98 -8.57 -0.37 -5.57
CA ASP A 98 -10.04 -0.50 -5.44
C ASP A 98 -10.61 -1.19 -6.69
N ASN A 99 -10.81 -2.51 -6.59
CA ASN A 99 -11.42 -3.34 -7.64
C ASN A 99 -12.86 -3.78 -7.31
N GLY A 100 -13.33 -3.49 -6.10
CA GLY A 100 -14.65 -3.84 -5.58
C GLY A 100 -14.88 -5.33 -5.36
N VAL A 101 -13.84 -6.17 -5.33
CA VAL A 101 -13.94 -7.62 -5.14
C VAL A 101 -12.83 -8.19 -4.24
N TYR A 102 -13.14 -9.24 -3.50
CA TYR A 102 -12.11 -10.07 -2.88
C TYR A 102 -11.48 -10.99 -3.94
N GLN A 103 -10.53 -10.44 -4.70
CA GLN A 103 -9.94 -11.06 -5.89
C GLN A 103 -9.38 -12.47 -5.63
N THR A 104 -8.65 -12.66 -4.54
CA THR A 104 -7.94 -13.90 -4.21
C THR A 104 -8.85 -15.08 -3.87
N VAL A 105 -10.07 -14.82 -3.40
CA VAL A 105 -11.03 -15.87 -2.97
C VAL A 105 -12.13 -16.11 -3.99
N GLY A 106 -11.83 -15.86 -5.28
CA GLY A 106 -12.76 -16.09 -6.38
C GLY A 106 -13.53 -14.84 -6.84
N ALA A 107 -12.95 -13.65 -6.68
CA ALA A 107 -13.56 -12.38 -7.08
C ALA A 107 -14.98 -12.16 -6.51
N VAL A 108 -15.18 -12.58 -5.26
CA VAL A 108 -16.44 -12.36 -4.53
C VAL A 108 -16.66 -10.86 -4.39
N PRO A 109 -17.84 -10.31 -4.78
CA PRO A 109 -18.12 -8.89 -4.64
C PRO A 109 -17.95 -8.39 -3.21
N MET A 110 -17.34 -7.22 -3.06
CA MET A 110 -17.30 -6.54 -1.77
C MET A 110 -18.70 -6.09 -1.34
N ILE A 111 -18.93 -6.08 -0.02
CA ILE A 111 -20.23 -5.70 0.58
C ILE A 111 -20.68 -4.29 0.21
N ASN A 112 -19.72 -3.40 -0.07
CA ASN A 112 -19.91 -1.99 -0.37
C ASN A 112 -19.58 -1.64 -1.84
N ARG A 113 -19.45 -2.64 -2.71
CA ARG A 113 -19.11 -2.46 -4.13
C ARG A 113 -20.05 -1.44 -4.79
N GLY A 114 -19.47 -0.40 -5.39
CA GLY A 114 -20.21 0.65 -6.10
C GLY A 114 -20.98 1.64 -5.23
N ARG A 115 -20.83 1.57 -3.89
CA ARG A 115 -21.54 2.44 -2.93
C ARG A 115 -20.62 3.32 -2.10
N THR A 116 -19.34 2.98 -2.02
CA THR A 116 -18.36 3.67 -1.18
C THR A 116 -17.45 4.57 -2.00
N ASP A 117 -17.20 5.77 -1.47
CA ASP A 117 -16.12 6.64 -1.92
C ASP A 117 -15.03 6.68 -0.85
N TYR A 118 -13.98 5.88 -1.04
CA TYR A 118 -12.88 5.81 -0.09
C TYR A 118 -12.06 7.11 0.01
N ALA A 119 -11.94 7.88 -1.08
CA ALA A 119 -11.21 9.15 -1.04
C ALA A 119 -12.00 10.21 -0.25
N ALA A 120 -13.32 10.25 -0.41
CA ALA A 120 -14.19 11.09 0.40
C ALA A 120 -14.18 10.68 1.88
N MET A 121 -14.14 9.38 2.18
CA MET A 121 -14.02 8.89 3.56
C MET A 121 -12.68 9.27 4.19
N ALA A 122 -11.57 9.11 3.47
CA ALA A 122 -10.25 9.55 3.93
C ALA A 122 -10.23 11.06 4.21
N GLN A 123 -10.85 11.85 3.34
CA GLN A 123 -11.00 13.29 3.53
C GLN A 123 -11.84 13.62 4.77
N ALA A 124 -12.99 12.96 4.94
CA ALA A 124 -13.86 13.14 6.09
C ALA A 124 -13.23 12.66 7.41
N ALA A 125 -12.27 11.72 7.35
CA ALA A 125 -11.45 11.32 8.48
C ALA A 125 -10.39 12.37 8.87
N GLY A 126 -10.11 13.35 8.00
CA GLY A 126 -9.17 14.44 8.23
C GLY A 126 -7.91 14.40 7.36
N ILE A 127 -7.79 13.47 6.41
CA ILE A 127 -6.68 13.45 5.45
C ILE A 127 -6.92 14.55 4.41
N GLY A 128 -6.21 15.67 4.54
CA GLY A 128 -6.46 16.88 3.75
C GLY A 128 -6.14 16.77 2.25
N ARG A 129 -5.40 15.73 1.84
CA ARG A 129 -4.99 15.50 0.46
C ARG A 129 -5.47 14.13 0.00
N THR A 130 -6.50 14.13 -0.84
CA THR A 130 -7.04 12.90 -1.42
C THR A 130 -7.16 13.01 -2.94
N ALA A 131 -7.09 11.86 -3.61
CA ALA A 131 -7.26 11.76 -5.06
C ALA A 131 -8.01 10.47 -5.40
N THR A 132 -8.75 10.48 -6.51
CA THR A 132 -9.27 9.25 -7.15
C THR A 132 -8.85 9.26 -8.62
N VAL A 133 -8.30 8.15 -9.10
CA VAL A 133 -7.88 7.96 -10.49
C VAL A 133 -8.40 6.61 -11.01
N SER A 134 -8.76 6.55 -12.30
CA SER A 134 -9.45 5.37 -12.89
C SER A 134 -8.80 4.81 -14.16
N ASP A 135 -7.82 5.52 -14.71
CA ASP A 135 -7.11 5.15 -15.92
C ASP A 135 -5.63 5.53 -15.83
N THR A 136 -4.82 4.89 -16.68
CA THR A 136 -3.35 5.03 -16.64
C THR A 136 -2.88 6.44 -16.97
N ALA A 137 -3.55 7.13 -17.89
CA ALA A 137 -3.19 8.51 -18.26
C ALA A 137 -3.46 9.50 -17.10
N SER A 138 -4.62 9.38 -16.45
CA SER A 138 -4.96 10.19 -15.27
C SER A 138 -4.03 9.90 -14.09
N LEU A 139 -3.63 8.64 -13.89
CA LEU A 139 -2.65 8.26 -12.88
C LEU A 139 -1.30 8.93 -13.15
N GLU A 140 -0.74 8.78 -14.36
CA GLU A 140 0.54 9.41 -14.74
C GLU A 140 0.49 10.94 -14.55
N ALA A 141 -0.60 11.59 -14.94
CA ALA A 141 -0.77 13.03 -14.78
C ALA A 141 -0.91 13.48 -13.31
N ALA A 142 -1.61 12.69 -12.48
CA ALA A 142 -1.85 13.03 -11.08
C ALA A 142 -0.65 12.71 -10.17
N LEU A 143 0.19 11.74 -10.56
CA LEU A 143 1.21 11.18 -9.69
C LEU A 143 2.23 12.21 -9.18
N PRO A 144 2.75 13.16 -9.99
CA PRO A 144 3.62 14.22 -9.49
C PRO A 144 2.98 15.01 -8.34
N SER A 145 1.68 15.30 -8.44
CA SER A 145 0.94 16.03 -7.42
C SER A 145 0.65 15.19 -6.17
N ILE A 146 0.42 13.88 -6.33
CA ILE A 146 0.24 12.94 -5.21
C ILE A 146 1.54 12.78 -4.42
N LEU A 147 2.68 12.76 -5.12
CA LEU A 147 3.99 12.53 -4.52
C LEU A 147 4.61 13.80 -3.92
N ALA A 148 4.31 14.98 -4.48
CA ALA A 148 4.84 16.24 -3.99
C ALA A 148 4.34 16.61 -2.58
N GLY A 149 5.12 17.40 -1.85
CA GLY A 149 4.73 18.01 -0.57
C GLY A 149 4.53 17.04 0.60
N ASP A 150 4.04 17.59 1.71
CA ASP A 150 3.80 16.86 2.96
C ASP A 150 2.51 16.00 2.88
N GLY A 151 2.59 14.78 3.38
CA GLY A 151 1.47 13.87 3.60
C GLY A 151 0.77 14.05 4.95
N PRO A 152 -0.14 13.12 5.32
CA PRO A 152 -0.49 11.93 4.56
C PRO A 152 -1.31 12.28 3.31
N VAL A 153 -1.11 11.52 2.24
CA VAL A 153 -1.90 11.61 1.01
C VAL A 153 -2.62 10.30 0.77
N PHE A 154 -3.92 10.33 0.47
CA PHE A 154 -4.70 9.15 0.12
C PHE A 154 -5.09 9.15 -1.36
N ALA A 155 -4.65 8.17 -2.13
CA ALA A 155 -4.97 8.03 -3.54
C ALA A 155 -5.76 6.74 -3.77
N ASN A 156 -7.03 6.88 -4.14
CA ASN A 156 -7.87 5.77 -4.57
C ASN A 156 -7.61 5.44 -6.05
N LEU A 157 -7.05 4.26 -6.32
CA LEU A 157 -6.81 3.72 -7.65
C LEU A 157 -7.97 2.79 -8.01
N ARG A 158 -8.96 3.32 -8.73
CA ARG A 158 -10.06 2.50 -9.26
C ARG A 158 -9.56 1.64 -10.40
N VAL A 159 -9.66 0.34 -10.21
CA VAL A 159 -9.16 -0.68 -11.12
C VAL A 159 -10.25 -1.69 -11.44
N GLU A 160 -10.10 -2.43 -12.52
CA GLU A 160 -11.02 -3.51 -12.87
C GLU A 160 -10.61 -4.84 -12.22
N PRO A 161 -11.57 -5.65 -11.74
CA PRO A 161 -11.33 -7.04 -11.37
C PRO A 161 -10.62 -7.81 -12.49
N ASP A 162 -9.56 -8.54 -12.16
CA ASP A 162 -8.77 -9.28 -13.13
C ASP A 162 -9.01 -10.80 -13.02
N PRO A 163 -9.76 -11.41 -13.97
CA PRO A 163 -9.97 -12.86 -13.95
C PRO A 163 -8.68 -13.65 -14.19
N SER A 164 -7.66 -13.02 -14.78
CA SER A 164 -6.36 -13.63 -15.09
C SER A 164 -5.33 -13.50 -13.95
N HIS A 165 -5.71 -12.94 -12.80
CA HIS A 165 -4.81 -12.71 -11.65
C HIS A 165 -4.00 -13.94 -11.21
N ARG A 166 -4.53 -15.16 -11.43
CA ARG A 166 -3.86 -16.42 -11.10
C ARG A 166 -2.61 -16.72 -11.95
N ALA A 167 -2.46 -16.04 -13.09
CA ALA A 167 -1.25 -16.14 -13.91
C ALA A 167 -0.04 -15.46 -13.26
N ILE A 168 -0.26 -14.56 -12.31
CA ILE A 168 0.81 -13.90 -11.56
C ILE A 168 1.19 -14.80 -10.39
N PRO A 169 2.40 -15.36 -10.36
CA PRO A 169 2.81 -16.24 -9.28
C PRO A 169 2.83 -15.46 -7.96
N PRO A 170 2.51 -16.12 -6.83
CA PRO A 170 2.73 -15.51 -5.54
C PRO A 170 4.22 -15.23 -5.34
N MET A 171 4.52 -14.28 -4.46
CA MET A 171 5.89 -14.09 -4.01
C MET A 171 6.46 -15.39 -3.42
N PRO A 172 7.77 -15.64 -3.57
CA PRO A 172 8.38 -16.90 -3.14
C PRO A 172 8.72 -16.96 -1.65
N TYR A 173 8.28 -16.01 -0.81
CA TYR A 173 8.66 -15.92 0.61
C TYR A 173 7.45 -16.09 1.52
N GLU A 174 7.65 -16.82 2.61
CA GLU A 174 6.57 -17.18 3.54
C GLU A 174 6.77 -16.60 4.94
N GLY A 175 5.66 -16.19 5.54
CA GLY A 175 5.53 -15.91 6.97
C GLY A 175 6.70 -15.08 7.58
N PRO A 176 7.47 -15.62 8.55
CA PRO A 176 8.53 -14.89 9.24
C PRO A 176 9.66 -14.37 8.34
N GLU A 177 9.92 -14.99 7.18
CA GLU A 177 11.00 -14.59 6.28
C GLU A 177 10.84 -13.13 5.84
N MET A 178 9.59 -12.72 5.58
CA MET A 178 9.17 -11.37 5.21
C MET A 178 9.74 -10.30 6.15
N LYS A 179 9.58 -10.53 7.46
CA LYS A 179 10.03 -9.62 8.52
C LYS A 179 11.53 -9.44 8.45
N TYR A 180 12.28 -10.55 8.40
CA TYR A 180 13.72 -10.50 8.41
C TYR A 180 14.28 -9.89 7.13
N ARG A 181 13.75 -10.23 5.97
CA ARG A 181 14.22 -9.67 4.69
C ARG A 181 13.99 -8.18 4.61
N PHE A 182 12.78 -7.73 4.93
CA PHE A 182 12.46 -6.32 4.94
C PHE A 182 13.34 -5.55 5.94
N GLY A 183 13.45 -6.03 7.17
CA GLY A 183 14.28 -5.35 8.17
C GLY A 183 15.75 -5.32 7.79
N ARG A 184 16.33 -6.43 7.29
CA ARG A 184 17.72 -6.44 6.80
C ARG A 184 17.91 -5.55 5.56
N ALA A 185 16.92 -5.43 4.68
CA ALA A 185 16.96 -4.50 3.56
C ALA A 185 16.99 -3.05 4.06
N LEU A 186 16.18 -2.70 5.07
CA LEU A 186 16.22 -1.38 5.70
C LEU A 186 17.56 -1.10 6.41
N GLU A 187 18.14 -2.08 7.11
CA GLU A 187 19.47 -1.92 7.72
C GLU A 187 20.53 -1.59 6.67
N ARG A 188 20.56 -2.34 5.55
CA ARG A 188 21.49 -2.07 4.44
C ARG A 188 21.28 -0.70 3.82
N ARG A 189 20.03 -0.31 3.60
CA ARG A 189 19.67 0.93 2.91
C ARG A 189 19.89 2.17 3.76
N LEU A 190 19.63 2.08 5.06
CA LEU A 190 19.58 3.24 5.97
C LEU A 190 20.74 3.27 6.97
N GLY A 191 21.58 2.25 7.02
CA GLY A 191 22.67 2.16 8.00
C GLY A 191 22.19 2.06 9.45
N ILE A 192 21.01 1.50 9.67
CA ILE A 192 20.39 1.33 11.00
C ILE A 192 20.54 -0.12 11.49
N THR A 193 20.21 -0.35 12.76
CA THR A 193 20.02 -1.69 13.32
C THR A 193 18.56 -1.90 13.65
N VAL A 194 17.95 -2.92 13.02
CA VAL A 194 16.57 -3.36 13.26
C VAL A 194 16.56 -4.65 14.06
N PHE A 195 17.46 -5.58 13.74
CA PHE A 195 17.59 -6.86 14.43
C PHE A 195 18.95 -6.98 15.11
N GLY A 196 18.93 -7.39 16.36
CA GLY A 196 20.11 -7.70 17.16
C GLY A 196 19.70 -8.24 18.51
N PRO A 197 20.65 -8.77 19.31
CA PRO A 197 20.39 -9.12 20.69
C PRO A 197 20.04 -7.83 21.45
N GLN A 198 18.75 -7.57 21.59
CA GLN A 198 18.25 -6.67 22.61
C GLN A 198 18.32 -7.52 23.87
N GLY A 199 19.29 -7.23 24.75
CA GLY A 199 19.40 -7.95 26.01
C GLY A 199 18.04 -7.98 26.70
N TYR A 200 17.54 -9.17 26.96
CA TYR A 200 16.47 -9.39 27.94
C TYR A 200 17.09 -9.40 29.33
#